data_AF-A0A924UY14-F1
#
_entry.id   AF-A0A924UY14-F1
#
_cell.length_a   1.000
_cell.length_b   1.000
_cell.length_c   1.000
_cell.angle_alpha   90.00
_cell.angle_beta   90.00
_cell.angle_gamma   90.00
#
_symmetry.space_group_name_H-M   'P 1'
#
loop_
_entity.id
_entity.type
_entity.pdbx_description
1 polymer ?
#
loop_
_entity_poly.entity_id
_entity_poly.type
_entity_poly.pdbx_seq_one_letter_code
_entity_poly.pdbx_strand_id
1 'polypeptide(L)'
;MDNYESLPFRQFTSKSEADKAINSLRGILLGINFDHEINDLEIKELGNWCAQYQEIIRRNPFKEFMMVIQEAVQKPENRVEMIQDIYWLCQKYENDSFYYNAATAELQTLQGICHGILADGVIKDEEVFQLEKWIEGNDHLSTYYPYDEIRSLITCILSDGKIDEEERLRLKAYFKDFVKLTDKELTKKIADETADVKLSGICTIYPDINFDGTHFCFTGVSAKATRTEIQQQLKDLGGVFENNVTLKTNYLIVGDGGNPCWAFACYGRKVEKAISLRKAGHNLSVIHEFDFWDSVEDLK
;
A
#
# COMPACT_ATOMS: atom_id res chain seq x y z
N MET A 1 22.60 5.84 -34.38
CA MET A 1 22.06 5.02 -33.28
C MET A 1 22.14 5.90 -32.06
N ASP A 2 21.05 6.62 -31.81
CA ASP A 2 20.99 7.63 -30.78
C ASP A 2 21.13 7.00 -29.39
N ASN A 3 21.92 7.68 -28.57
CA ASN A 3 22.38 7.26 -27.27
C ASN A 3 21.24 7.29 -26.24
N TYR A 4 20.37 6.27 -26.29
CA TYR A 4 19.25 6.08 -25.35
C TYR A 4 19.72 5.84 -23.90
N GLU A 5 21.01 5.51 -23.70
CA GLU A 5 21.63 5.34 -22.37
C GLU A 5 22.02 6.67 -21.71
N SER A 6 22.12 7.77 -22.47
CA SER A 6 22.51 9.07 -21.90
C SER A 6 21.39 9.77 -21.11
N LEU A 7 20.15 9.24 -21.13
CA LEU A 7 18.93 9.72 -20.47
C LEU A 7 18.97 11.23 -20.08
N PRO A 8 19.10 12.16 -21.06
CA PRO A 8 19.29 13.59 -20.79
C PRO A 8 18.11 14.24 -20.07
N PHE A 9 16.95 13.56 -20.00
CA PHE A 9 15.76 13.97 -19.27
C PHE A 9 15.90 13.83 -17.74
N ARG A 10 16.82 13.00 -17.24
CA ARG A 10 17.08 12.82 -15.79
C ARG A 10 17.51 14.12 -15.11
N GLN A 11 18.10 15.05 -15.85
CA GLN A 11 18.48 16.36 -15.34
C GLN A 11 17.25 17.23 -14.99
N PHE A 12 16.10 16.95 -15.60
CA PHE A 12 14.82 17.64 -15.36
C PHE A 12 13.91 16.88 -14.39
N THR A 13 14.07 15.55 -14.23
CA THR A 13 13.31 14.73 -13.25
C THR A 13 14.05 14.52 -11.92
N SER A 14 15.31 14.95 -11.78
CA SER A 14 16.17 14.66 -10.62
C SER A 14 15.57 15.07 -9.27
N LYS A 15 14.77 16.14 -9.23
CA LYS A 15 14.15 16.61 -7.98
C LYS A 15 13.00 15.68 -7.56
N SER A 16 12.11 15.35 -8.51
CA SER A 16 11.01 14.40 -8.35
C SER A 16 11.50 12.99 -7.97
N GLU A 17 12.55 12.50 -8.64
CA GLU A 17 13.14 11.20 -8.35
C GLU A 17 13.81 11.18 -6.98
N ALA A 18 14.45 12.28 -6.57
CA ALA A 18 15.03 12.42 -5.24
C ALA A 18 13.96 12.47 -4.15
N ASP A 19 12.88 13.25 -4.33
CA ASP A 19 11.77 13.33 -3.37
C ASP A 19 11.10 11.95 -3.19
N LYS A 20 10.86 11.22 -4.29
CA LYS A 20 10.35 9.85 -4.24
C LYS A 20 11.29 8.92 -3.48
N ALA A 21 12.60 9.03 -3.72
CA ALA A 21 13.59 8.24 -3.01
C ALA A 21 13.60 8.56 -1.50
N ILE A 22 13.46 9.84 -1.10
CA ILE A 22 13.33 10.22 0.32
C ILE A 22 12.11 9.54 0.95
N ASN A 23 10.95 9.64 0.31
CA ASN A 23 9.71 9.11 0.86
C ASN A 23 9.75 7.59 0.99
N SER A 24 10.35 6.90 0.01
CA SER A 24 10.59 5.46 0.09
C SER A 24 11.62 5.10 1.16
N LEU A 25 12.74 5.82 1.26
CA LEU A 25 13.76 5.60 2.30
C LEU A 25 13.15 5.77 3.69
N ARG A 26 12.39 6.85 3.90
CA ARG A 26 11.65 7.10 5.14
C ARG A 26 10.77 5.92 5.51
N GLY A 27 10.02 5.41 4.55
CA GLY A 27 9.17 4.25 4.78
C GLY A 27 9.97 3.01 5.17
N ILE A 28 11.08 2.73 4.49
CA ILE A 28 11.95 1.57 4.81
C ILE A 28 12.46 1.70 6.24
N LEU A 29 12.98 2.87 6.62
CA LEU A 29 13.50 3.15 7.97
C LEU A 29 12.42 2.99 9.05
N LEU A 30 11.17 3.38 8.76
CA LEU A 30 10.04 3.12 9.65
C LEU A 30 9.77 1.63 9.79
N GLY A 31 9.62 0.93 8.66
CA GLY A 31 9.27 -0.49 8.64
C GLY A 31 10.25 -1.34 9.44
N ILE A 32 11.55 -1.22 9.17
CA ILE A 32 12.60 -1.98 9.89
C ILE A 32 12.72 -1.62 11.38
N ASN A 33 12.12 -0.51 11.82
CA ASN A 33 12.20 -0.04 13.20
C ASN A 33 10.89 -0.28 13.97
N PHE A 34 9.86 -0.87 13.35
CA PHE A 34 8.59 -1.10 14.00
C PHE A 34 8.69 -2.06 15.20
N ASP A 35 9.54 -3.07 15.11
CA ASP A 35 9.79 -4.02 16.20
C ASP A 35 10.95 -3.62 17.14
N HIS A 36 11.65 -2.52 16.82
CA HIS A 36 12.87 -2.05 17.48
C HIS A 36 14.04 -3.07 17.49
N GLU A 37 14.04 -4.07 16.62
CA GLU A 37 15.04 -5.14 16.55
C GLU A 37 15.71 -5.23 15.18
N ILE A 38 16.62 -4.29 14.91
CA ILE A 38 17.22 -4.16 13.58
C ILE A 38 18.32 -5.19 13.32
N ASN A 39 18.06 -6.14 12.43
CA ASN A 39 18.93 -7.27 12.12
C ASN A 39 19.82 -7.06 10.87
N ASP A 40 20.75 -8.00 10.64
CA ASP A 40 21.73 -7.91 9.57
C ASP A 40 21.10 -7.96 8.16
N LEU A 41 19.99 -8.69 7.99
CA LEU A 41 19.31 -8.81 6.70
C LEU A 41 18.61 -7.51 6.33
N GLU A 42 17.93 -6.87 7.30
CA GLU A 42 17.27 -5.57 7.11
C GLU A 42 18.26 -4.48 6.72
N ILE A 43 19.38 -4.40 7.45
CA ILE A 43 20.44 -3.41 7.17
C ILE A 43 21.13 -3.70 5.84
N LYS A 44 21.33 -4.97 5.48
CA LYS A 44 21.87 -5.36 4.17
C LYS A 44 20.91 -4.93 3.04
N GLU A 45 19.60 -5.16 3.19
CA GLU A 45 18.62 -4.75 2.19
C GLU A 45 18.51 -3.21 2.09
N LEU A 46 18.53 -2.50 3.23
CA LEU A 46 18.61 -1.03 3.26
C LEU A 46 19.87 -0.54 2.52
N GLY A 47 21.02 -1.18 2.76
CA GLY A 47 22.27 -0.89 2.07
C GLY A 47 22.22 -1.16 0.56
N ASN A 48 21.59 -2.26 0.14
CA ASN A 48 21.39 -2.60 -1.26
C ASN A 48 20.49 -1.59 -1.97
N TRP A 49 19.36 -1.24 -1.34
CA TRP A 49 18.45 -0.21 -1.82
C TRP A 49 19.22 1.11 -1.99
N CYS A 50 19.98 1.52 -0.97
CA CYS A 50 20.79 2.72 -0.99
C CYS A 50 21.81 2.73 -2.15
N ALA A 51 22.47 1.60 -2.43
CA ALA A 51 23.41 1.47 -3.54
C ALA A 51 22.73 1.65 -4.92
N GLN A 52 21.49 1.16 -5.08
CA GLN A 52 20.72 1.32 -6.32
C GLN A 52 20.38 2.79 -6.62
N TYR A 53 20.14 3.58 -5.58
CA TYR A 53 19.80 5.00 -5.74
C TYR A 53 21.01 5.94 -5.65
N GLN A 54 22.23 5.44 -5.40
CA GLN A 54 23.46 6.23 -5.21
C GLN A 54 23.77 7.19 -6.39
N GLU A 55 23.40 6.85 -7.62
CA GLU A 55 23.64 7.71 -8.79
C GLU A 55 22.66 8.89 -8.88
N ILE A 56 21.43 8.69 -8.42
CA ILE A 56 20.38 9.71 -8.34
C ILE A 56 20.64 10.63 -7.13
N ILE A 57 21.26 10.05 -6.11
CA ILE A 57 21.45 10.57 -4.77
C ILE A 57 22.90 11.07 -4.59
N ARG A 58 23.33 12.05 -5.39
CA ARG A 58 24.68 12.68 -5.27
C ARG A 58 24.68 14.04 -4.56
N ARG A 59 23.54 14.49 -4.05
CA ARG A 59 23.37 15.81 -3.40
C ARG A 59 23.30 15.65 -1.89
N ASN A 60 23.82 16.62 -1.14
CA ASN A 60 23.51 16.74 0.29
C ASN A 60 22.01 17.03 0.44
N PRO A 61 21.32 16.45 1.43
CA PRO A 61 21.81 15.70 2.60
C PRO A 61 22.13 14.24 2.39
N PHE A 62 21.74 13.67 1.26
CA PHE A 62 21.67 12.23 1.16
C PHE A 62 23.01 11.52 1.26
N LYS A 63 24.10 12.18 0.86
CA LYS A 63 25.45 11.68 1.09
C LYS A 63 25.69 11.41 2.59
N GLU A 64 25.14 12.24 3.48
CA GLU A 64 25.22 12.08 4.93
C GLU A 64 24.38 10.87 5.38
N PHE A 65 23.16 10.71 4.87
CA PHE A 65 22.33 9.52 5.14
C PHE A 65 23.05 8.23 4.74
N MET A 66 23.67 8.22 3.55
CA MET A 66 24.42 7.09 3.03
C MET A 66 25.61 6.73 3.92
N MET A 67 26.31 7.73 4.49
CA MET A 67 27.41 7.46 5.41
C MET A 67 26.93 6.84 6.71
N VAL A 68 25.83 7.36 7.28
CA VAL A 68 25.27 6.81 8.53
C VAL A 68 24.73 5.39 8.31
N ILE A 69 24.07 5.11 7.17
CA ILE A 69 23.61 3.77 6.82
C ILE A 69 24.81 2.82 6.65
N GLN A 70 25.88 3.25 5.97
CA GLN A 70 27.10 2.46 5.85
C GLN A 70 27.77 2.20 7.22
N GLU A 71 27.67 3.15 8.14
CA GLU A 71 28.14 2.96 9.52
C GLU A 71 27.28 1.96 10.29
N ALA A 72 25.95 2.02 10.14
CA ALA A 72 25.00 1.07 10.75
C ALA A 72 25.20 -0.38 10.25
N VAL A 73 25.67 -0.56 9.01
CA VAL A 73 26.11 -1.86 8.49
C VAL A 73 27.29 -2.41 9.28
N GLN A 74 28.24 -1.55 9.69
CA GLN A 74 29.47 -1.95 10.36
C GLN A 74 29.34 -2.04 11.90
N LYS A 75 28.39 -1.30 12.49
CA LYS A 75 28.22 -1.15 13.95
C LYS A 75 26.84 -1.63 14.40
N PRO A 76 26.67 -2.92 14.71
CA PRO A 76 25.37 -3.48 15.11
C PRO A 76 24.82 -2.90 16.42
N GLU A 77 25.66 -2.46 17.34
CA GLU A 77 25.29 -2.00 18.68
C GLU A 77 24.42 -0.74 18.72
N ASN A 78 24.48 0.11 17.68
CA ASN A 78 23.81 1.42 17.66
C ASN A 78 22.82 1.56 16.50
N ARG A 79 22.41 0.45 15.86
CA ARG A 79 21.55 0.48 14.67
C ARG A 79 20.24 1.22 14.90
N VAL A 80 19.56 0.93 16.00
CA VAL A 80 18.27 1.55 16.34
C VAL A 80 18.40 3.07 16.43
N GLU A 81 19.38 3.57 17.19
CA GLU A 81 19.64 5.01 17.33
C GLU A 81 19.98 5.66 15.98
N MET A 82 20.87 5.05 15.20
CA MET A 82 21.27 5.56 13.89
C MET A 82 20.10 5.64 12.90
N ILE A 83 19.22 4.64 12.89
CA ILE A 83 18.04 4.59 12.02
C ILE A 83 17.01 5.64 12.43
N GLN A 84 16.82 5.84 13.74
CA GLN A 84 15.97 6.91 14.27
C GLN A 84 16.51 8.31 13.91
N ASP A 85 17.82 8.51 13.99
CA ASP A 85 18.47 9.77 13.60
C ASP A 85 18.28 10.07 12.11
N ILE A 86 18.47 9.07 11.23
CA ILE A 86 18.24 9.22 9.79
C ILE A 86 16.76 9.50 9.52
N TYR A 87 15.85 8.78 10.17
CA TYR A 87 14.41 9.00 10.04
C TYR A 87 14.02 10.43 10.42
N TRP A 88 14.50 10.92 11.57
CA TRP A 88 14.28 12.31 12.00
C TRP A 88 14.82 13.32 10.99
N LEU A 89 16.02 13.06 10.45
CA LEU A 89 16.58 13.91 9.39
C LEU A 89 15.69 13.90 8.14
N CYS A 90 15.20 12.75 7.69
CA CYS A 90 14.29 12.65 6.55
C CYS A 90 13.04 13.52 6.73
N GLN A 91 12.44 13.54 7.93
CA GLN A 91 11.28 14.39 8.24
C GLN A 91 11.60 15.89 8.11
N LYS A 92 12.80 16.30 8.56
CA LYS A 92 13.20 17.71 8.52
C LYS A 92 13.34 18.24 7.08
N TYR A 93 13.76 17.41 6.14
CA TYR A 93 13.89 17.80 4.72
C TYR A 93 12.54 17.95 3.99
N GLU A 94 11.49 17.28 4.46
CA GLU A 94 10.16 17.36 3.87
C GLU A 94 9.52 18.74 4.08
N ASN A 95 9.77 19.37 5.22
CA ASN A 95 9.26 20.71 5.53
C ASN A 95 9.77 21.81 4.58
N ASP A 96 10.86 21.57 3.84
CA ASP A 96 11.41 22.51 2.85
C ASP A 96 10.98 22.18 1.38
N SER A 97 10.28 21.06 1.16
CA SER A 97 9.93 20.54 -0.18
C SER A 97 8.48 20.88 -0.57
N PHE A 98 8.31 22.02 -1.24
CA PHE A 98 7.01 22.57 -1.68
C PHE A 98 6.31 21.85 -2.87
N TYR A 99 6.66 20.60 -3.21
CA TYR A 99 6.38 20.07 -4.57
C TYR A 99 5.60 18.77 -4.74
N TYR A 100 4.87 18.27 -3.74
CA TYR A 100 3.92 17.17 -3.95
C TYR A 100 2.61 17.31 -3.19
N ASN A 101 1.54 16.74 -3.77
CA ASN A 101 0.31 16.47 -3.04
C ASN A 101 0.67 15.53 -1.88
N ALA A 102 0.40 15.93 -0.63
CA ALA A 102 0.79 15.20 0.60
C ALA A 102 0.50 13.69 0.49
N ALA A 103 -0.66 13.35 -0.08
CA ALA A 103 -1.09 11.97 -0.31
C ALA A 103 -0.11 11.13 -1.14
N THR A 104 0.56 11.71 -2.15
CA THR A 104 1.54 10.97 -2.96
C THR A 104 2.81 10.66 -2.18
N ALA A 105 3.25 11.56 -1.31
CA ALA A 105 4.43 11.35 -0.46
C ALA A 105 4.17 10.27 0.60
N GLU A 106 2.99 10.31 1.22
CA GLU A 106 2.61 9.33 2.25
C GLU A 106 2.36 7.94 1.66
N LEU A 107 1.78 7.83 0.44
CA LEU A 107 1.69 6.55 -0.27
C LEU A 107 3.06 5.95 -0.62
N GLN A 108 4.05 6.79 -0.95
CA GLN A 108 5.43 6.34 -1.17
C GLN A 108 6.09 5.87 0.13
N THR A 109 5.75 6.51 1.25
CA THR A 109 6.16 6.07 2.58
C THR A 109 5.51 4.76 2.99
N LEU A 110 4.22 4.57 2.72
CA LEU A 110 3.56 3.27 2.91
C LEU A 110 4.26 2.17 2.11
N GLN A 111 4.59 2.43 0.84
CA GLN A 111 5.36 1.48 0.04
C GLN A 111 6.72 1.16 0.67
N GLY A 112 7.40 2.16 1.22
CA GLY A 112 8.66 1.95 1.94
C GLY A 112 8.47 1.16 3.23
N ILE A 113 7.40 1.39 4.00
CA ILE A 113 7.09 0.63 5.22
C ILE A 113 6.93 -0.84 4.90
N CYS A 114 6.14 -1.17 3.86
CA CYS A 114 6.01 -2.55 3.38
C CYS A 114 7.36 -3.14 2.94
N HIS A 115 8.27 -2.33 2.37
CA HIS A 115 9.62 -2.79 2.02
C HIS A 115 10.44 -3.10 3.26
N GLY A 116 10.41 -2.23 4.28
CA GLY A 116 11.12 -2.43 5.54
C GLY A 116 10.68 -3.71 6.24
N ILE A 117 9.38 -3.90 6.43
CA ILE A 117 8.81 -5.11 7.08
C ILE A 117 9.16 -6.40 6.31
N LEU A 118 9.31 -6.31 4.98
CA LEU A 118 9.64 -7.48 4.15
C LEU A 118 11.16 -7.70 4.01
N ALA A 119 12.00 -6.85 4.60
CA ALA A 119 13.43 -6.78 4.29
C ALA A 119 14.22 -8.02 4.74
N ASP A 120 13.80 -8.69 5.82
CA ASP A 120 14.37 -9.97 6.26
C ASP A 120 13.49 -11.18 5.90
N GLY A 121 12.27 -10.93 5.43
CA GLY A 121 11.26 -11.94 5.08
C GLY A 121 10.52 -12.54 6.27
N VAL A 122 10.63 -11.98 7.47
CA VAL A 122 9.94 -12.43 8.68
C VAL A 122 9.06 -11.31 9.20
N ILE A 123 7.75 -11.49 9.11
CA ILE A 123 6.79 -10.50 9.61
C ILE A 123 6.47 -10.83 11.07
N LYS A 124 6.86 -9.96 12.00
CA LYS A 124 6.58 -10.05 13.44
C LYS A 124 5.26 -9.35 13.78
N ASP A 125 4.64 -9.78 14.88
CA ASP A 125 3.35 -9.24 15.33
C ASP A 125 3.42 -7.75 15.62
N GLU A 126 4.50 -7.29 16.27
CA GLU A 126 4.72 -5.88 16.57
C GLU A 126 4.73 -5.03 15.28
N GLU A 127 5.31 -5.53 14.19
CA GLU A 127 5.32 -4.81 12.90
C GLU A 127 3.92 -4.62 12.33
N VAL A 128 3.06 -5.64 12.47
CA VAL A 128 1.66 -5.58 12.00
C VAL A 128 0.87 -4.58 12.85
N PHE A 129 1.03 -4.58 14.16
CA PHE A 129 0.36 -3.61 15.05
C PHE A 129 0.86 -2.17 14.84
N GLN A 130 2.16 -1.97 14.59
CA GLN A 130 2.67 -0.63 14.29
C GLN A 130 2.23 -0.16 12.90
N LEU A 131 2.11 -1.07 11.92
CA LEU A 131 1.55 -0.76 10.62
C LEU A 131 0.07 -0.35 10.73
N GLU A 132 -0.74 -1.05 11.54
CA GLU A 132 -2.13 -0.65 11.83
C GLU A 132 -2.19 0.78 12.37
N LYS A 133 -1.43 1.10 13.42
CA LYS A 133 -1.38 2.46 13.99
C LYS A 133 -0.97 3.52 12.97
N TRP A 134 -0.02 3.18 12.09
CA TRP A 134 0.37 4.10 11.01
C TRP A 134 -0.77 4.32 10.04
N ILE A 135 -1.49 3.25 9.66
CA ILE A 135 -2.66 3.34 8.78
C ILE A 135 -3.73 4.23 9.43
N GLU A 136 -4.17 3.94 10.66
CA GLU A 136 -5.15 4.76 11.38
C GLU A 136 -4.75 6.24 11.48
N GLY A 137 -3.45 6.53 11.66
CA GLY A 137 -2.93 7.90 11.69
C GLY A 137 -2.97 8.63 10.35
N ASN A 138 -3.22 7.93 9.24
CA ASN A 138 -3.21 8.44 7.87
C ASN A 138 -4.55 8.21 7.13
N ASP A 139 -5.67 8.28 7.86
CA ASP A 139 -7.02 8.04 7.31
C ASP A 139 -7.41 8.91 6.10
N HIS A 140 -6.78 10.08 5.91
CA HIS A 140 -6.98 10.91 4.72
C HIS A 140 -6.51 10.26 3.42
N LEU A 141 -5.77 9.15 3.50
CA LEU A 141 -5.39 8.31 2.36
C LEU A 141 -6.45 7.26 1.99
N SER A 142 -7.58 7.22 2.71
CA SER A 142 -8.73 6.42 2.33
C SER A 142 -9.11 6.70 0.87
N THR A 143 -9.51 5.66 0.14
CA THR A 143 -9.78 5.63 -1.32
C THR A 143 -8.55 5.47 -2.22
N TYR A 144 -7.33 5.69 -1.70
CA TYR A 144 -6.12 5.54 -2.51
C TYR A 144 -5.58 4.11 -2.52
N TYR A 145 -5.14 3.67 -3.69
CA TYR A 145 -4.37 2.44 -3.84
C TYR A 145 -2.88 2.70 -3.55
N PRO A 146 -2.20 1.84 -2.77
CA PRO A 146 -2.66 0.58 -2.16
C PRO A 146 -3.16 0.69 -0.71
N TYR A 147 -3.35 1.91 -0.19
CA TYR A 147 -3.72 2.15 1.21
C TYR A 147 -4.96 1.36 1.64
N ASP A 148 -6.06 1.44 0.90
CA ASP A 148 -7.31 0.76 1.26
C ASP A 148 -7.17 -0.76 1.39
N GLU A 149 -6.39 -1.35 0.48
CA GLU A 149 -6.21 -2.81 0.43
C GLU A 149 -5.34 -3.27 1.60
N ILE A 150 -4.31 -2.49 1.96
CA ILE A 150 -3.50 -2.79 3.15
C ILE A 150 -4.34 -2.59 4.41
N ARG A 151 -5.08 -1.49 4.53
CA ARG A 151 -5.95 -1.22 5.68
C ARG A 151 -6.92 -2.38 5.90
N SER A 152 -7.59 -2.81 4.84
CA SER A 152 -8.55 -3.90 4.92
C SER A 152 -7.89 -5.24 5.26
N LEU A 153 -6.72 -5.54 4.66
CA LEU A 153 -5.95 -6.73 4.99
C LEU A 153 -5.57 -6.78 6.47
N ILE A 154 -5.00 -5.68 6.98
CA ILE A 154 -4.56 -5.56 8.39
C ILE A 154 -5.75 -5.66 9.34
N THR A 155 -6.86 -4.97 9.05
CA THR A 155 -8.08 -5.05 9.87
C THR A 155 -8.62 -6.47 9.94
N CYS A 156 -8.61 -7.21 8.83
CA CYS A 156 -9.01 -8.62 8.83
C CYS A 156 -8.09 -9.49 9.68
N ILE A 157 -6.77 -9.35 9.51
CA ILE A 157 -5.76 -10.11 10.25
C ILE A 157 -5.82 -9.82 11.75
N LEU A 158 -6.15 -8.59 12.15
CA LEU A 158 -6.21 -8.20 13.56
C LEU A 158 -7.60 -8.44 14.19
N SER A 159 -8.60 -8.85 13.41
CA SER A 159 -10.00 -8.93 13.85
C SER A 159 -10.25 -9.93 14.99
N ASP A 160 -9.48 -11.02 15.05
CA ASP A 160 -9.56 -12.04 16.10
C ASP A 160 -8.52 -11.83 17.22
N GLY A 161 -7.68 -10.79 17.08
CA GLY A 161 -6.62 -10.40 17.99
C GLY A 161 -5.39 -11.32 17.98
N LYS A 162 -5.25 -12.24 17.00
CA LYS A 162 -4.14 -13.18 16.91
C LYS A 162 -3.70 -13.40 15.47
N ILE A 163 -2.47 -13.00 15.18
CA ILE A 163 -1.88 -13.16 13.86
C ILE A 163 -1.38 -14.60 13.70
N ASP A 164 -2.01 -15.38 12.82
CA ASP A 164 -1.58 -16.74 12.50
C ASP A 164 -0.62 -16.83 11.29
N GLU A 165 -0.06 -18.02 11.03
CA GLU A 165 0.89 -18.22 9.93
C GLU A 165 0.24 -18.06 8.55
N GLU A 166 -1.04 -18.39 8.38
CA GLU A 166 -1.75 -18.21 7.12
C GLU A 166 -1.97 -16.72 6.83
N GLU A 167 -2.29 -15.94 7.86
CA GLU A 167 -2.42 -14.49 7.81
C GLU A 167 -1.09 -13.79 7.53
N ARG A 168 0.01 -14.20 8.18
CA ARG A 168 1.36 -13.72 7.86
C ARG A 168 1.72 -14.01 6.40
N LEU A 169 1.40 -15.21 5.91
CA LEU A 169 1.64 -15.58 4.51
C LEU A 169 0.82 -14.74 3.54
N ARG A 170 -0.44 -14.42 3.86
CA ARG A 170 -1.29 -13.52 3.06
C ARG A 170 -0.72 -12.10 3.02
N LEU A 171 -0.30 -11.56 4.15
CA LEU A 171 0.33 -10.24 4.24
C LEU A 171 1.63 -10.18 3.44
N LYS A 172 2.47 -11.21 3.59
CA LYS A 172 3.72 -11.38 2.83
C LYS A 172 3.47 -11.47 1.32
N ALA A 173 2.49 -12.28 0.91
CA ALA A 173 2.10 -12.42 -0.49
C ALA A 173 1.62 -11.09 -1.07
N TYR A 174 0.86 -10.33 -0.28
CA TYR A 174 0.42 -9.01 -0.68
C TYR A 174 1.63 -8.08 -0.83
N PHE A 175 2.45 -7.86 0.19
CA PHE A 175 3.62 -6.96 0.11
C PHE A 175 4.56 -7.27 -1.05
N LYS A 176 4.79 -8.56 -1.36
CA LYS A 176 5.56 -9.00 -2.53
C LYS A 176 5.06 -8.41 -3.86
N ASP A 177 3.75 -8.25 -4.04
CA ASP A 177 3.17 -7.67 -5.26
C ASP A 177 3.45 -6.15 -5.40
N PHE A 178 3.76 -5.47 -4.29
CA PHE A 178 3.94 -4.00 -4.22
C PHE A 178 5.40 -3.57 -4.07
N VAL A 179 6.20 -4.41 -3.43
CA VAL A 179 7.59 -4.14 -3.08
C VAL A 179 8.51 -4.82 -4.09
N LYS A 180 9.55 -4.10 -4.50
CA LYS A 180 10.65 -4.67 -5.27
C LYS A 180 11.87 -4.78 -4.39
N LEU A 181 12.03 -5.94 -3.76
CA LEU A 181 13.23 -6.26 -2.99
C LEU A 181 14.45 -6.35 -3.90
N THR A 182 15.60 -5.98 -3.36
CA THR A 182 16.88 -6.00 -4.06
C THR A 182 17.55 -7.37 -3.94
N ASP A 183 17.36 -8.06 -2.81
CA ASP A 183 17.84 -9.42 -2.60
C ASP A 183 17.03 -10.45 -3.43
N LYS A 184 17.68 -11.00 -4.46
CA LYS A 184 17.09 -11.97 -5.39
C LYS A 184 16.79 -13.32 -4.76
N GLU A 185 17.60 -13.74 -3.77
CA GLU A 185 17.40 -15.03 -3.09
C GLU A 185 16.20 -14.94 -2.17
N LEU A 186 16.09 -13.85 -1.40
CA LEU A 186 14.93 -13.57 -0.57
C LEU A 186 13.66 -13.44 -1.40
N THR A 187 13.71 -12.70 -2.51
CA THR A 187 12.58 -12.55 -3.44
C THR A 187 12.08 -13.92 -3.94
N LYS A 188 13.01 -14.82 -4.28
CA LYS A 188 12.66 -16.18 -4.72
C LYS A 188 12.05 -17.00 -3.59
N LYS A 189 12.64 -16.96 -2.40
CA LYS A 189 12.13 -17.66 -1.22
C LYS A 189 10.71 -17.24 -0.88
N ILE A 190 10.46 -15.93 -0.82
CA ILE A 190 9.12 -15.37 -0.61
C ILE A 190 8.18 -15.80 -1.75
N ALA A 191 8.65 -15.81 -2.99
CA ALA A 191 7.82 -16.23 -4.11
C ALA A 191 7.39 -17.70 -4.05
N ASP A 192 8.26 -18.58 -3.58
CA ASP A 192 7.98 -20.00 -3.38
C ASP A 192 7.05 -20.21 -2.17
N GLU A 193 7.26 -19.50 -1.06
CA GLU A 193 6.39 -19.54 0.14
C GLU A 193 4.97 -19.05 -0.15
N THR A 194 4.81 -18.05 -1.01
CA THR A 194 3.51 -17.44 -1.30
C THR A 194 2.86 -17.98 -2.58
N ALA A 195 3.41 -19.02 -3.21
CA ALA A 195 2.97 -19.48 -4.54
C ALA A 195 1.51 -19.97 -4.54
N ASP A 196 1.07 -20.60 -3.46
CA ASP A 196 -0.28 -21.14 -3.31
C ASP A 196 -1.28 -20.15 -2.70
N VAL A 197 -0.79 -18.96 -2.28
CA VAL A 197 -1.62 -17.94 -1.65
C VAL A 197 -2.46 -17.22 -2.71
N LYS A 198 -3.76 -17.46 -2.69
CA LYS A 198 -4.71 -16.71 -3.51
C LYS A 198 -5.05 -15.39 -2.83
N LEU A 199 -4.43 -14.30 -3.30
CA LEU A 199 -4.86 -12.95 -2.95
C LEU A 199 -6.25 -12.70 -3.54
N SER A 200 -7.29 -12.89 -2.73
CA SER A 200 -8.65 -12.49 -3.07
C SER A 200 -8.77 -10.97 -2.91
N GLY A 201 -9.48 -10.33 -3.83
CA GLY A 201 -9.58 -8.87 -3.93
C GLY A 201 -10.15 -8.23 -2.68
N ILE A 202 -9.27 -7.63 -1.89
CA ILE A 202 -9.58 -7.08 -0.59
C ILE A 202 -10.43 -5.81 -0.77
N CYS A 203 -11.71 -5.86 -0.40
CA CYS A 203 -12.58 -4.67 -0.50
C CYS A 203 -12.20 -3.67 0.60
N THR A 204 -12.46 -2.39 0.32
CA THR A 204 -12.26 -1.28 1.26
C THR A 204 -13.24 -1.43 2.42
N ILE A 205 -12.74 -1.42 3.66
CA ILE A 205 -13.57 -1.41 4.87
C ILE A 205 -13.87 0.05 5.24
N TYR A 206 -15.12 0.38 5.58
CA TYR A 206 -15.61 1.75 5.86
C TYR A 206 -15.22 2.81 4.80
N PRO A 207 -15.61 2.63 3.53
CA PRO A 207 -15.42 3.65 2.51
C PRO A 207 -16.31 4.88 2.80
N ASP A 208 -15.76 6.09 2.64
CA ASP A 208 -16.58 7.31 2.51
C ASP A 208 -17.17 7.33 1.09
N ILE A 209 -18.45 6.98 0.98
CA ILE A 209 -19.12 6.81 -0.32
C ILE A 209 -19.75 8.13 -0.76
N ASN A 210 -19.16 8.75 -1.76
CA ASN A 210 -19.79 9.86 -2.46
C ASN A 210 -20.71 9.34 -3.57
N PHE A 211 -22.00 9.68 -3.53
CA PHE A 211 -22.99 9.27 -4.53
C PHE A 211 -23.17 10.26 -5.67
N ASP A 212 -22.99 11.57 -5.45
CA ASP A 212 -23.39 12.59 -6.42
C ASP A 212 -22.45 12.60 -7.63
N GLY A 213 -22.99 12.29 -8.81
CA GLY A 213 -22.26 12.27 -10.07
C GLY A 213 -21.20 11.16 -10.20
N THR A 214 -21.11 10.23 -9.23
CA THR A 214 -20.14 9.14 -9.23
C THR A 214 -20.69 7.90 -9.94
N HIS A 215 -19.80 7.12 -10.55
CA HIS A 215 -20.16 5.94 -11.32
C HIS A 215 -19.97 4.65 -10.51
N PHE A 216 -21.03 3.87 -10.39
CA PHE A 216 -21.07 2.63 -9.64
C PHE A 216 -21.22 1.42 -10.56
N CYS A 217 -20.56 0.32 -10.23
CA CYS A 217 -20.83 -0.99 -10.81
C CYS A 217 -21.17 -1.98 -9.70
N PHE A 218 -22.04 -2.95 -9.98
CA PHE A 218 -22.36 -4.02 -9.04
C PHE A 218 -21.95 -5.40 -9.58
N THR A 219 -21.39 -6.23 -8.69
CA THR A 219 -21.04 -7.63 -8.97
C THR A 219 -21.52 -8.56 -7.86
N GLY A 220 -21.72 -9.83 -8.20
CA GLY A 220 -22.16 -10.86 -7.25
C GLY A 220 -23.68 -10.91 -7.02
N VAL A 221 -24.11 -11.33 -5.84
CA VAL A 221 -25.52 -11.49 -5.45
C VAL A 221 -25.74 -10.67 -4.18
N SER A 222 -26.77 -9.83 -4.13
CA SER A 222 -27.07 -9.06 -2.92
C SER A 222 -28.01 -9.86 -2.01
N ALA A 223 -27.76 -9.84 -0.71
CA ALA A 223 -28.68 -10.41 0.28
C ALA A 223 -29.91 -9.51 0.53
N LYS A 224 -29.79 -8.20 0.31
CA LYS A 224 -30.77 -7.19 0.75
C LYS A 224 -31.72 -6.72 -0.33
N ALA A 225 -31.27 -6.65 -1.59
CA ALA A 225 -32.10 -6.14 -2.68
C ALA A 225 -31.76 -6.76 -4.04
N THR A 226 -32.68 -6.64 -4.99
CA THR A 226 -32.44 -6.99 -6.40
C THR A 226 -31.51 -5.98 -7.06
N ARG A 227 -30.84 -6.39 -8.15
CA ARG A 227 -30.01 -5.49 -8.96
C ARG A 227 -30.78 -4.24 -9.44
N THR A 228 -32.06 -4.39 -9.75
CA THR A 228 -32.91 -3.29 -10.21
C THR A 228 -33.18 -2.28 -9.10
N GLU A 229 -33.37 -2.76 -7.87
CA GLU A 229 -33.55 -1.88 -6.70
C GLU A 229 -32.26 -1.15 -6.34
N ILE A 230 -31.10 -1.82 -6.39
CA ILE A 230 -29.79 -1.18 -6.21
C ILE A 230 -29.57 -0.08 -7.27
N GLN A 231 -29.92 -0.37 -8.52
CA GLN A 231 -29.86 0.62 -9.61
C GLN A 231 -30.73 1.85 -9.35
N GLN A 232 -31.94 1.64 -8.83
CA GLN A 232 -32.85 2.73 -8.53
C GLN A 232 -32.34 3.56 -7.36
N GLN A 233 -31.92 2.91 -6.28
CA GLN A 233 -31.37 3.58 -5.10
C GLN A 233 -30.16 4.45 -5.44
N LEU A 234 -29.25 3.96 -6.29
CA LEU A 234 -28.10 4.73 -6.76
C LEU A 234 -28.53 5.97 -7.54
N LYS A 235 -29.52 5.85 -8.44
CA LYS A 235 -30.04 6.99 -9.20
C LYS A 235 -30.70 8.02 -8.30
N ASP A 236 -31.45 7.57 -7.30
CA ASP A 236 -32.15 8.45 -6.36
C ASP A 236 -31.18 9.28 -5.52
N LEU A 237 -29.96 8.74 -5.28
CA LEU A 237 -28.86 9.42 -4.58
C LEU A 237 -27.92 10.21 -5.51
N GLY A 238 -28.25 10.35 -6.81
CA GLY A 238 -27.44 11.11 -7.77
C GLY A 238 -26.29 10.33 -8.45
N GLY A 239 -26.17 9.02 -8.16
CA GLY A 239 -25.17 8.14 -8.74
C GLY A 239 -25.55 7.55 -10.10
N VAL A 240 -24.54 7.17 -10.87
CA VAL A 240 -24.70 6.57 -12.21
C VAL A 240 -24.37 5.08 -12.15
N PHE A 241 -25.35 4.22 -12.41
CA PHE A 241 -25.11 2.77 -12.48
C PHE A 241 -24.59 2.30 -13.84
N GLU A 242 -23.51 1.54 -13.84
CA GLU A 242 -22.92 0.87 -15.00
C GLU A 242 -22.88 -0.66 -14.83
N ASN A 243 -23.21 -1.38 -15.91
CA ASN A 243 -23.20 -2.85 -15.90
C ASN A 243 -21.79 -3.44 -15.89
N ASN A 244 -20.78 -2.70 -16.31
CA ASN A 244 -19.41 -3.17 -16.42
C ASN A 244 -18.47 -2.17 -15.74
N VAL A 245 -17.36 -2.67 -15.21
CA VAL A 245 -16.29 -1.80 -14.73
C VAL A 245 -15.64 -1.10 -15.93
N THR A 246 -15.62 0.22 -15.92
CA THR A 246 -15.03 1.10 -16.94
C THR A 246 -13.99 2.04 -16.32
N LEU A 247 -13.30 2.83 -17.14
CA LEU A 247 -12.36 3.86 -16.66
C LEU A 247 -13.04 4.99 -15.88
N LYS A 248 -14.37 5.11 -15.97
CA LYS A 248 -15.15 6.11 -15.24
C LYS A 248 -15.67 5.59 -13.91
N THR A 249 -15.67 4.27 -13.70
CA THR A 249 -16.20 3.65 -12.48
C THR A 249 -15.40 4.11 -11.26
N ASN A 250 -16.09 4.74 -10.31
CA ASN A 250 -15.56 5.17 -9.03
C ASN A 250 -15.70 4.08 -7.96
N TYR A 251 -16.82 3.33 -7.99
CA TYR A 251 -17.10 2.31 -6.97
C TYR A 251 -17.55 0.99 -7.61
N LEU A 252 -16.94 -0.12 -7.20
CA LEU A 252 -17.43 -1.46 -7.49
C LEU A 252 -18.03 -2.06 -6.21
N ILE A 253 -19.36 -2.13 -6.16
CA ILE A 253 -20.11 -2.78 -5.09
C ILE A 253 -20.07 -4.30 -5.30
N VAL A 254 -19.64 -5.01 -4.28
CA VAL A 254 -19.54 -6.46 -4.26
C VAL A 254 -20.60 -7.01 -3.30
N GLY A 255 -21.59 -7.69 -3.85
CA GLY A 255 -22.54 -8.50 -3.09
C GLY A 255 -22.10 -9.95 -3.04
N ASP A 256 -22.17 -10.55 -1.86
CA ASP A 256 -21.71 -11.91 -1.58
C ASP A 256 -22.84 -12.87 -1.18
N GLY A 257 -24.07 -12.36 -1.09
CA GLY A 257 -25.25 -13.11 -0.66
C GLY A 257 -25.35 -13.30 0.84
N GLY A 258 -24.65 -12.48 1.64
CA GLY A 258 -24.63 -12.55 3.10
C GLY A 258 -23.63 -13.57 3.65
N ASN A 259 -22.50 -13.78 2.97
CA ASN A 259 -21.44 -14.67 3.40
C ASN A 259 -20.51 -13.96 4.40
N PRO A 260 -20.48 -14.33 5.68
CA PRO A 260 -19.66 -13.64 6.68
C PRO A 260 -18.15 -13.67 6.38
N CYS A 261 -17.68 -14.64 5.58
CA CYS A 261 -16.27 -14.74 5.17
C CYS A 261 -15.99 -14.04 3.83
N TRP A 262 -16.65 -12.90 3.57
CA TRP A 262 -16.63 -12.22 2.29
C TRP A 262 -15.23 -11.76 1.87
N ALA A 263 -14.39 -11.29 2.80
CA ALA A 263 -13.02 -10.84 2.53
C ALA A 263 -12.14 -11.92 1.85
N PHE A 264 -12.57 -13.20 1.88
CA PHE A 264 -11.88 -14.35 1.29
C PHE A 264 -12.56 -14.88 0.00
N ALA A 265 -13.62 -14.25 -0.48
CA ALA A 265 -14.35 -14.74 -1.64
C ALA A 265 -13.49 -14.61 -2.91
N CYS A 266 -13.44 -15.69 -3.72
CA CYS A 266 -12.82 -15.66 -5.03
C CYS A 266 -13.64 -14.76 -5.96
N TYR A 267 -13.28 -13.49 -6.01
CA TYR A 267 -14.01 -12.53 -6.80
C TYR A 267 -13.68 -12.63 -8.29
N GLY A 268 -14.71 -12.81 -9.11
CA GLY A 268 -14.55 -13.05 -10.54
C GLY A 268 -14.05 -11.84 -11.35
N ARG A 269 -14.00 -12.02 -12.68
CA ARG A 269 -13.43 -11.10 -13.70
C ARG A 269 -13.67 -9.59 -13.51
N LYS A 270 -14.77 -9.15 -12.89
CA LYS A 270 -15.03 -7.72 -12.63
C LYS A 270 -14.17 -7.15 -11.51
N VAL A 271 -13.94 -7.91 -10.44
CA VAL A 271 -13.06 -7.49 -9.35
C VAL A 271 -11.61 -7.51 -9.81
N GLU A 272 -11.18 -8.54 -10.55
CA GLU A 272 -9.86 -8.56 -11.20
C GLU A 272 -9.66 -7.33 -12.11
N LYS A 273 -10.69 -6.95 -12.88
CA LYS A 273 -10.65 -5.75 -13.71
C LYS A 273 -10.60 -4.46 -12.88
N ALA A 274 -11.33 -4.39 -11.77
CA ALA A 274 -11.26 -3.25 -10.87
C ALA A 274 -9.85 -3.13 -10.26
N ILE A 275 -9.28 -4.21 -9.76
CA ILE A 275 -7.91 -4.24 -9.22
C ILE A 275 -6.89 -3.84 -10.29
N SER A 276 -7.01 -4.33 -11.53
CA SER A 276 -6.08 -3.94 -12.60
C SER A 276 -6.17 -2.46 -12.95
N LEU A 277 -7.37 -1.86 -12.90
CA LEU A 277 -7.55 -0.42 -13.06
C LEU A 277 -6.96 0.37 -11.88
N ARG A 278 -7.12 -0.11 -10.64
CA ARG A 278 -6.45 0.49 -9.46
C ARG A 278 -4.93 0.44 -9.58
N LYS A 279 -4.37 -0.70 -9.99
CA LYS A 279 -2.94 -0.87 -10.31
C LYS A 279 -2.45 0.10 -11.40
N ALA A 280 -3.32 0.48 -12.33
CA ALA A 280 -3.04 1.47 -13.37
C ALA A 280 -3.21 2.93 -12.89
N GLY A 281 -3.54 3.15 -11.62
CA GLY A 281 -3.69 4.48 -11.01
C GLY A 281 -5.08 5.09 -11.13
N HIS A 282 -6.10 4.33 -11.53
CA HIS A 282 -7.47 4.81 -11.52
C HIS A 282 -8.04 4.83 -10.10
N ASN A 283 -8.68 5.94 -9.74
CA ASN A 283 -9.39 6.07 -8.48
C ASN A 283 -10.71 5.30 -8.54
N LEU A 284 -10.65 4.04 -8.13
CA LEU A 284 -11.76 3.11 -8.04
C LEU A 284 -11.68 2.41 -6.69
N SER A 285 -12.75 2.43 -5.90
CA SER A 285 -12.85 1.68 -4.64
C SER A 285 -13.74 0.45 -4.83
N VAL A 286 -13.25 -0.71 -4.42
CA VAL A 286 -14.08 -1.92 -4.29
C VAL A 286 -14.69 -1.89 -2.90
N ILE A 287 -16.01 -1.97 -2.79
CA ILE A 287 -16.76 -1.81 -1.53
C ILE A 287 -17.72 -2.97 -1.33
N HIS A 288 -17.96 -3.36 -0.08
CA HIS A 288 -18.92 -4.43 0.22
C HIS A 288 -20.36 -3.92 0.16
N GLU A 289 -21.33 -4.80 -0.12
CA GLU A 289 -22.74 -4.38 -0.12
C GLU A 289 -23.21 -3.86 1.25
N PHE A 290 -22.62 -4.37 2.34
CA PHE A 290 -22.92 -3.91 3.69
C PHE A 290 -22.60 -2.43 3.85
N ASP A 291 -21.37 -2.00 3.54
CA ASP A 291 -20.95 -0.59 3.62
C ASP A 291 -21.79 0.30 2.71
N PHE A 292 -22.11 -0.19 1.49
CA PHE A 292 -23.00 0.51 0.58
C PHE A 292 -24.36 0.79 1.22
N TRP A 293 -24.97 -0.21 1.86
CA TRP A 293 -26.27 -0.06 2.48
C TRP A 293 -26.24 0.80 3.75
N ASP A 294 -25.16 0.72 4.51
CA ASP A 294 -24.92 1.55 5.68
C ASP A 294 -24.88 3.04 5.28
N SER A 295 -24.06 3.39 4.29
CA SER A 295 -24.00 4.75 3.75
C SER A 295 -25.33 5.23 3.14
N VAL A 296 -26.12 4.31 2.55
CA VAL A 296 -27.46 4.65 2.03
C VAL A 296 -28.44 4.95 3.18
N GLU A 297 -28.31 4.29 4.33
CA GLU A 297 -29.15 4.51 5.50
C GLU A 297 -28.81 5.82 6.21
N ASP A 298 -27.52 6.17 6.29
CA ASP A 298 -27.06 7.44 6.87
C ASP A 298 -27.56 8.69 6.11
N LEU A 299 -27.86 8.54 4.82
CA LEU A 299 -28.35 9.63 3.96
C LEU A 299 -29.88 9.79 3.98
N LYS A 300 -30.62 8.95 4.70
CA LYS A 300 -32.09 8.98 4.80
C LYS A 300 -32.57 9.68 6.07
#